data_AF-A0A3G2L918-F1
#
_entry.id   AF-A0A3G2L918-F1
#
_cell.length_a   1.000
_cell.length_b   1.000
_cell.length_c   1.000
_cell.angle_alpha   90.00
_cell.angle_beta   90.00
_cell.angle_gamma   90.00
#
_symmetry.space_group_name_H-M   'P 1'
#
loop_
_entity.id
_entity.type
_entity.pdbx_description
1 polymer ?
#
loop_
_entity_poly.entity_id
_entity_poly.type
_entity_poly.pdbx_seq_one_letter_code
_entity_poly.pdbx_strand_id
1 'polypeptide(L)'
;MKRLSFFILMALLTVSCSDSDDEIDPENPDLVGTWLLIEQYSDPGDGSGEYREVDSEKSIEFLEDGIFKSNGELCDLTIETGTNTSGTYVMNDTIVTQFSEENYLMPEECDIEDFKVYYHIEEGSLILSFPCIEGCGQKYEKK
;
A
#
# COMPACT_ATOMS: atom_id res chain seq x y z
N MET A 1 -29.98 -9.27 64.35
CA MET A 1 -28.74 -10.04 64.05
C MET A 1 -28.35 -9.66 62.62
N LYS A 2 -27.35 -8.78 62.39
CA LYS A 2 -25.97 -9.12 61.97
C LYS A 2 -25.97 -10.34 61.03
N ARG A 3 -25.57 -10.28 59.75
CA ARG A 3 -24.26 -9.88 59.15
C ARG A 3 -24.50 -9.49 57.67
N LEU A 4 -24.22 -8.28 57.20
CA LEU A 4 -22.98 -7.70 56.66
C LEU A 4 -22.03 -8.61 55.84
N SER A 5 -21.74 -8.16 54.61
CA SER A 5 -20.52 -8.37 53.80
C SER A 5 -20.34 -9.75 53.14
N PHE A 6 -19.81 -9.93 51.92
CA PHE A 6 -19.13 -9.10 50.91
C PHE A 6 -18.88 -9.99 49.65
N PHE A 7 -18.34 -9.39 48.59
CA PHE A 7 -17.73 -9.96 47.38
C PHE A 7 -18.62 -10.09 46.13
N ILE A 8 -18.59 -9.15 45.17
CA ILE A 8 -17.50 -8.67 44.28
C ILE A 8 -17.39 -9.52 43.01
N LEU A 9 -17.80 -8.87 41.91
CA LEU A 9 -17.10 -8.80 40.63
C LEU A 9 -16.89 -10.11 39.85
N MET A 10 -17.69 -10.26 38.80
CA MET A 10 -17.12 -10.55 37.48
C MET A 10 -18.06 -9.94 36.43
N ALA A 11 -18.05 -8.61 36.36
CA ALA A 11 -18.43 -7.94 35.12
C ALA A 11 -17.29 -8.26 34.15
N LEU A 12 -17.50 -9.27 33.32
CA LEU A 12 -16.68 -9.52 32.14
C LEU A 12 -16.84 -8.30 31.24
N LEU A 13 -15.90 -7.37 31.40
CA LEU A 13 -15.58 -6.37 30.40
C LEU A 13 -15.07 -7.16 29.19
N THR A 14 -15.97 -7.48 28.26
CA THR A 14 -15.55 -7.73 26.88
C THR A 14 -15.14 -6.38 26.31
N VAL A 15 -13.89 -6.01 26.57
CA VAL A 15 -13.19 -5.06 25.71
C VAL A 15 -13.05 -5.78 24.38
N SER A 16 -14.00 -5.53 23.48
CA SER A 16 -13.75 -5.74 22.06
C SER A 16 -12.68 -4.70 21.71
N CYS A 17 -11.49 -5.15 21.33
CA CYS A 17 -10.71 -4.35 20.41
C CYS A 17 -11.63 -4.11 19.21
N SER A 18 -11.96 -2.85 18.94
CA SER A 18 -12.15 -2.46 17.56
C SER A 18 -10.74 -2.43 16.99
N ASP A 19 -10.34 -3.51 16.32
CA ASP A 19 -9.41 -3.30 15.23
C ASP A 19 -10.17 -2.38 14.28
N SER A 20 -9.73 -1.13 14.21
CA SER A 20 -10.10 -0.26 13.11
C SER A 20 -9.38 -0.84 11.90
N ASP A 21 -9.97 -1.91 11.36
CA ASP A 21 -9.71 -2.31 10.00
C ASP A 21 -10.14 -1.10 9.18
N ASP A 22 -9.17 -0.34 8.70
CA ASP A 22 -9.37 0.61 7.61
C ASP A 22 -9.71 -0.23 6.36
N GLU A 23 -10.88 -0.88 6.38
CA GLU A 23 -11.45 -1.53 5.21
C GLU A 23 -11.56 -0.46 4.14
N ILE A 24 -10.74 -0.61 3.11
CA ILE A 24 -10.74 0.30 1.98
C ILE A 24 -12.10 0.15 1.32
N ASP A 25 -12.91 1.20 1.38
CA ASP A 25 -14.19 1.26 0.70
C ASP A 25 -13.95 1.08 -0.81
N PRO A 26 -14.37 -0.06 -1.40
CA PRO A 26 -14.15 -0.28 -2.83
C PRO A 26 -14.95 0.69 -3.70
N GLU A 27 -15.96 1.37 -3.15
CA GLU A 27 -16.70 2.44 -3.84
C GLU A 27 -16.02 3.81 -3.74
N ASN A 28 -15.11 4.00 -2.79
CA ASN A 28 -14.36 5.25 -2.58
C ASN A 28 -12.98 4.97 -1.95
N PRO A 29 -12.05 4.38 -2.72
CA PRO A 29 -10.81 3.87 -2.16
C PRO A 29 -9.90 5.03 -1.77
N ASP A 30 -9.59 5.09 -0.47
CA ASP A 30 -8.74 6.11 0.11
C ASP A 30 -7.26 5.74 -0.07
N LEU A 31 -6.61 6.39 -1.04
CA LEU A 31 -5.17 6.24 -1.31
C LEU A 31 -4.30 6.84 -0.20
N VAL A 32 -4.77 7.91 0.47
CA VAL A 32 -3.97 8.63 1.47
C VAL A 32 -3.67 7.71 2.66
N GLY A 33 -2.44 7.79 3.16
CA GLY A 33 -1.95 6.93 4.24
C GLY A 33 -0.70 6.16 3.86
N THR A 34 -0.31 5.22 4.73
CA THR A 34 0.91 4.42 4.56
C THR A 34 0.57 3.03 4.07
N TRP A 35 1.32 2.57 3.08
CA TRP A 35 1.19 1.26 2.44
C TRP A 35 2.49 0.49 2.57
N LEU A 36 2.44 -0.78 2.98
CA LEU A 36 3.58 -1.68 3.18
C LEU A 36 3.65 -2.71 2.05
N LEU A 37 4.85 -2.93 1.49
CA LEU A 37 5.08 -3.91 0.44
C LEU A 37 4.89 -5.34 0.97
N ILE A 38 4.03 -6.12 0.32
CA ILE A 38 3.72 -7.51 0.70
C ILE A 38 4.06 -8.54 -0.38
N GLU A 39 3.96 -8.19 -1.66
CA GLU A 39 4.29 -9.10 -2.76
C GLU A 39 4.97 -8.38 -3.93
N GLN A 40 5.77 -9.13 -4.70
CA GLN A 40 6.37 -8.66 -5.95
C GLN A 40 6.05 -9.60 -7.11
N TYR A 41 5.72 -9.03 -8.26
CA TYR A 41 5.53 -9.70 -9.53
C TYR A 41 6.70 -9.37 -10.46
N SER A 42 7.24 -10.40 -11.12
CA SER A 42 8.20 -10.26 -12.22
C SER A 42 8.02 -11.45 -13.17
N ASP A 43 7.72 -11.15 -14.43
CA ASP A 43 7.62 -12.13 -15.51
C ASP A 43 8.97 -12.27 -16.23
N PRO A 44 9.50 -13.48 -16.46
CA PRO A 44 10.73 -13.69 -17.22
C PRO A 44 10.53 -13.73 -18.75
N GLY A 45 9.33 -13.38 -19.24
CA GLY A 45 9.01 -13.29 -20.67
C GLY A 45 8.39 -14.55 -21.28
N ASP A 46 8.10 -15.56 -20.47
CA ASP A 46 7.44 -16.80 -20.91
C ASP A 46 5.98 -16.90 -20.44
N GLY A 47 5.48 -15.87 -19.75
CA GLY A 47 4.12 -15.82 -19.21
C GLY A 47 3.95 -16.61 -17.91
N SER A 48 5.04 -17.00 -17.25
CA SER A 48 5.02 -17.67 -15.94
C SER A 48 5.06 -16.73 -14.74
N GLY A 49 5.03 -15.41 -14.97
CA GLY A 49 5.03 -14.42 -13.91
C GLY A 49 3.89 -14.63 -12.92
N GLU A 50 4.20 -14.48 -11.64
CA GLU A 50 3.25 -14.57 -10.54
C GLU A 50 3.68 -13.63 -9.40
N TYR A 51 2.71 -13.16 -8.62
CA TYR A 51 3.01 -12.46 -7.38
C TYR A 51 3.56 -13.45 -6.36
N ARG A 52 4.64 -13.06 -5.68
CA ARG A 52 5.23 -13.83 -4.58
C ARG A 52 5.39 -12.93 -3.37
N GLU A 53 5.06 -13.46 -2.20
CA GLU A 53 5.30 -12.81 -0.92
C GLU A 53 6.77 -12.41 -0.75
N VAL A 54 6.99 -11.25 -0.13
CA VAL A 54 8.32 -10.72 0.17
C VAL A 54 8.43 -10.34 1.63
N ASP A 55 9.61 -10.51 2.21
CA ASP A 55 9.94 -10.01 3.56
C ASP A 55 10.57 -8.63 3.39
N SER A 56 9.75 -7.58 3.52
CA SER A 56 10.16 -6.19 3.26
C SER A 56 9.51 -5.22 4.24
N GLU A 57 10.30 -4.24 4.67
CA GLU A 57 9.82 -3.08 5.43
C GLU A 57 9.60 -1.85 4.52
N LYS A 58 9.61 -2.05 3.20
CA LYS A 58 9.43 -0.97 2.22
C LYS A 58 8.00 -0.46 2.26
N SER A 59 7.85 0.85 2.45
CA SER A 59 6.56 1.50 2.60
C SER A 59 6.47 2.79 1.80
N ILE A 60 5.26 3.12 1.35
CA ILE A 60 4.94 4.38 0.66
C ILE A 60 3.85 5.09 1.44
N GLU A 61 4.10 6.34 1.81
CA GLU A 61 3.13 7.25 2.41
C GLU A 61 2.62 8.21 1.34
N PHE A 62 1.30 8.22 1.11
CA PHE A 62 0.61 9.20 0.27
C PHE A 62 0.01 10.30 1.13
N LEU A 63 0.27 11.56 0.77
CA LEU A 63 -0.15 12.76 1.49
C LEU A 63 -1.25 13.50 0.70
N GLU A 64 -2.18 14.16 1.40
CA GLU A 64 -3.31 14.87 0.78
C GLU A 64 -2.91 15.98 -0.24
N ASP A 65 -1.67 16.45 -0.21
CA ASP A 65 -1.16 17.50 -1.09
C ASP A 65 -0.61 16.98 -2.43
N GLY A 66 -0.84 15.69 -2.75
CA GLY A 66 -0.40 15.09 -4.00
C GLY A 66 1.07 14.65 -3.97
N ILE A 67 1.67 14.58 -2.78
CA ILE A 67 3.05 14.16 -2.56
C ILE A 67 3.04 12.72 -2.03
N PHE A 68 4.01 11.92 -2.46
CA PHE A 68 4.30 10.64 -1.81
C PHE A 68 5.73 10.62 -1.25
N LYS A 69 5.95 9.77 -0.24
CA LYS A 69 7.26 9.46 0.32
C LYS A 69 7.43 7.96 0.47
N SER A 70 8.56 7.43 0.02
CA SER A 70 8.94 6.04 0.16
C SER A 70 10.23 5.94 0.99
N ASN A 71 10.31 4.93 1.85
CA ASN A 71 11.55 4.59 2.58
C ASN A 71 12.50 3.67 1.76
N GLY A 72 12.17 3.44 0.49
CA GLY A 72 12.97 2.68 -0.47
C GLY A 72 12.81 3.23 -1.89
N GLU A 73 13.66 2.76 -2.80
CA GLU A 73 13.72 3.24 -4.18
C GLU A 73 12.45 2.88 -4.98
N LEU A 74 11.91 3.82 -5.76
CA LEU A 74 10.80 3.59 -6.70
C LEU A 74 11.19 3.72 -8.17
N CYS A 75 12.45 4.04 -8.48
CA CYS A 75 12.97 4.06 -9.85
C CYS A 75 13.31 2.66 -10.40
N ASP A 76 13.29 1.63 -9.55
CA ASP A 76 13.55 0.23 -9.94
C ASP A 76 12.71 -0.74 -9.09
N LEU A 77 12.57 -1.97 -9.55
CA LEU A 77 11.80 -3.04 -8.92
C LEU A 77 12.58 -3.70 -7.78
N THR A 78 12.81 -2.95 -6.70
CA THR A 78 13.48 -3.44 -5.49
C THR A 78 12.51 -3.58 -4.31
N ILE A 79 12.75 -4.60 -3.48
CA ILE A 79 12.06 -4.81 -2.20
C ILE A 79 12.79 -4.15 -1.02
N GLU A 80 14.00 -3.64 -1.25
CA GLU A 80 14.87 -3.15 -0.18
C GLU A 80 14.45 -1.76 0.29
N THR A 81 14.69 -1.50 1.57
CA THR A 81 14.66 -0.14 2.14
C THR A 81 16.04 0.53 1.99
N GLY A 82 16.11 1.84 2.21
CA GLY A 82 17.38 2.56 2.34
C GLY A 82 17.36 3.92 1.66
N THR A 83 17.54 3.95 0.35
CA THR A 83 17.42 5.19 -0.42
C THR A 83 15.96 5.61 -0.44
N ASN A 84 15.64 6.73 0.18
CA ASN A 84 14.31 7.27 0.17
C ASN A 84 14.02 7.88 -1.20
N THR A 85 12.79 7.69 -1.67
CA THR A 85 12.30 8.30 -2.90
C THR A 85 11.05 9.11 -2.58
N SER A 86 10.95 10.31 -3.13
CA SER A 86 9.74 11.13 -3.05
C SER A 86 9.37 11.66 -4.42
N GLY A 87 8.15 12.15 -4.52
CA GLY A 87 7.69 12.85 -5.70
C GLY A 87 6.22 13.16 -5.61
N THR A 88 5.59 13.29 -6.77
CA THR A 88 4.16 13.59 -6.85
C THR A 88 3.40 12.38 -7.38
N TYR A 89 2.11 12.31 -7.06
CA TYR A 89 1.21 11.33 -7.65
C TYR A 89 0.02 12.03 -8.31
N VAL A 90 -0.49 11.40 -9.36
CA VAL A 90 -1.70 11.80 -10.07
C VAL A 90 -2.74 10.73 -9.86
N MET A 91 -3.95 11.14 -9.50
CA MET A 91 -5.09 10.26 -9.25
C MET A 91 -6.33 10.74 -10.02
N ASN A 92 -7.02 9.80 -10.61
CA ASN A 92 -8.37 9.91 -11.13
C ASN A 92 -9.27 8.95 -10.34
N ASP A 93 -9.99 9.51 -9.35
CA ASP A 93 -10.84 8.79 -8.40
C ASP A 93 -11.92 7.94 -9.10
N THR A 94 -12.38 8.35 -10.29
CA THR A 94 -13.40 7.61 -11.04
C THR A 94 -12.92 6.27 -11.62
N ILE A 95 -11.61 6.05 -11.71
CA ILE A 95 -11.02 4.85 -12.31
C ILE A 95 -9.86 4.26 -11.49
N VAL A 96 -9.66 4.72 -10.24
CA VAL A 96 -8.56 4.27 -9.37
C VAL A 96 -8.60 2.77 -9.05
N THR A 97 -9.75 2.12 -9.19
CA THR A 97 -9.89 0.67 -8.99
C THR A 97 -9.54 -0.17 -10.22
N GLN A 98 -9.10 0.45 -11.31
CA GLN A 98 -8.73 -0.21 -12.56
C GLN A 98 -7.35 0.26 -13.00
N PHE A 99 -6.58 -0.63 -13.61
CA PHE A 99 -5.34 -0.23 -14.26
C PHE A 99 -5.62 0.84 -15.33
N SER A 100 -4.92 1.97 -15.22
CA SER A 100 -5.03 3.09 -16.14
C SER A 100 -3.72 3.88 -16.17
N GLU A 101 -3.40 4.45 -17.34
CA GLU A 101 -2.26 5.36 -17.49
C GLU A 101 -2.52 6.76 -16.88
N GLU A 102 -3.74 7.02 -16.40
CA GLU A 102 -4.12 8.27 -15.74
C GLU A 102 -3.73 8.33 -14.25
N ASN A 103 -3.41 7.18 -13.65
CA ASN A 103 -3.00 7.05 -12.26
C ASN A 103 -1.52 6.65 -12.20
N TYR A 104 -0.66 7.56 -11.76
CA TYR A 104 0.78 7.31 -11.72
C TYR A 104 1.49 8.11 -10.62
N LEU A 105 2.59 7.54 -10.13
CA LEU A 105 3.63 8.20 -9.35
C LEU A 105 4.68 8.75 -10.30
N MET A 106 5.22 9.92 -9.98
CA MET A 106 6.33 10.55 -10.68
C MET A 106 7.45 10.83 -9.67
N PRO A 107 8.38 9.88 -9.48
CA PRO A 107 9.51 10.04 -8.59
C PRO A 107 10.50 11.10 -9.11
N GLU A 108 11.06 11.93 -8.22
CA GLU A 108 11.89 13.07 -8.62
C GLU A 108 13.34 12.71 -9.01
N GLU A 109 13.86 11.58 -8.53
CA GLU A 109 15.29 11.24 -8.62
C GLU A 109 15.62 10.07 -9.55
N CYS A 110 14.73 9.76 -10.50
CA CYS A 110 15.01 8.72 -11.49
C CYS A 110 15.91 9.23 -12.63
N ASP A 111 16.88 8.41 -13.04
CA ASP A 111 17.77 8.70 -14.18
C ASP A 111 17.06 8.70 -15.56
N ILE A 112 15.76 8.37 -15.58
CA ILE A 112 14.92 8.29 -16.78
C ILE A 112 13.96 9.48 -16.80
N GLU A 113 14.02 10.27 -17.87
CA GLU A 113 13.07 11.36 -18.11
C GLU A 113 11.64 10.82 -18.21
N ASP A 114 10.69 11.50 -17.56
CA ASP A 114 9.28 11.11 -17.50
C ASP A 114 9.04 9.68 -16.94
N PHE A 115 9.90 9.20 -16.04
CA PHE A 115 9.67 7.93 -15.36
C PHE A 115 8.37 7.96 -14.55
N LYS A 116 7.49 6.99 -14.83
CA LYS A 116 6.19 6.84 -14.18
C LYS A 116 6.02 5.43 -13.66
N VAL A 117 5.53 5.32 -12.44
CA VAL A 117 5.03 4.05 -11.89
C VAL A 117 3.52 4.14 -11.85
N TYR A 118 2.85 3.31 -12.64
CA TYR A 118 1.40 3.31 -12.70
C TYR A 118 0.83 2.60 -11.49
N TYR A 119 -0.39 2.96 -11.09
CA TYR A 119 -1.03 2.28 -9.97
C TYR A 119 -2.55 2.16 -10.10
N HIS A 120 -3.09 1.20 -9.37
CA HIS A 120 -4.51 1.08 -9.10
C HIS A 120 -4.72 0.38 -7.75
N ILE A 121 -5.94 0.45 -7.23
CA ILE A 121 -6.35 -0.24 -6.01
C ILE A 121 -7.24 -1.43 -6.39
N GLU A 122 -6.80 -2.63 -6.05
CA GLU A 122 -7.55 -3.87 -6.31
C GLU A 122 -7.75 -4.61 -4.98
N GLU A 123 -8.99 -4.91 -4.63
CA GLU A 123 -9.34 -5.67 -3.41
C GLU A 123 -8.71 -5.09 -2.12
N GLY A 124 -8.62 -3.76 -2.03
CA GLY A 124 -8.00 -3.07 -0.88
C GLY A 124 -6.47 -3.09 -0.86
N SER A 125 -5.83 -3.62 -1.90
CA SER A 125 -4.39 -3.56 -2.09
C SER A 125 -4.01 -2.48 -3.11
N LEU A 126 -2.90 -1.79 -2.87
CA LEU A 126 -2.30 -0.90 -3.85
C LEU A 126 -1.39 -1.70 -4.76
N ILE A 127 -1.67 -1.68 -6.06
CA ILE A 127 -0.86 -2.35 -7.08
C ILE A 127 -0.05 -1.31 -7.82
N LEU A 128 1.28 -1.38 -7.71
CA LEU A 128 2.20 -0.60 -8.52
C LEU A 128 2.64 -1.42 -9.73
N SER A 129 2.68 -0.80 -10.91
CA SER A 129 3.19 -1.37 -12.15
C SER A 129 4.38 -0.55 -12.65
N PHE A 130 5.54 -1.19 -12.68
CA PHE A 130 6.79 -0.53 -13.06
C PHE A 130 7.05 -0.66 -14.57
N PRO A 131 7.66 0.34 -15.21
CA PRO A 131 8.09 0.21 -16.60
C PRO A 131 9.13 -0.90 -16.77
N CYS A 132 8.80 -1.93 -17.54
CA CYS A 132 9.73 -2.99 -17.91
C CYS A 132 9.26 -3.74 -19.16
N ILE A 133 10.16 -4.52 -19.77
CA ILE A 133 9.90 -5.23 -21.03
C ILE A 133 8.90 -6.38 -20.83
N GLU A 134 8.97 -7.02 -19.66
CA GLU A 134 8.16 -8.17 -19.23
C GLU A 134 7.52 -7.76 -17.90
N GLY A 135 6.23 -8.03 -17.66
CA GLY A 135 5.48 -7.38 -16.58
C GLY A 135 6.18 -7.35 -15.22
N CYS A 136 6.12 -6.20 -14.55
CA CYS A 136 6.69 -5.99 -13.21
C CYS A 136 5.71 -5.23 -12.34
N GLY A 137 5.53 -5.70 -11.12
CA GLY A 137 4.64 -5.02 -10.19
C GLY A 137 4.96 -5.31 -8.74
N GLN A 138 4.40 -4.50 -7.88
CA GLN A 138 4.48 -4.67 -6.44
C GLN A 138 3.10 -4.46 -5.84
N LYS A 139 2.73 -5.31 -4.90
CA LYS A 139 1.48 -5.22 -4.17
C LYS A 139 1.77 -4.73 -2.76
N TYR A 140 1.00 -3.73 -2.33
CA TYR A 140 1.09 -3.15 -1.01
C TYR A 140 -0.24 -3.26 -0.28
N GLU A 141 -0.17 -3.39 1.04
CA GLU A 141 -1.31 -3.38 1.95
C GLU A 141 -1.28 -2.11 2.81
N LYS A 142 -2.45 -1.55 3.11
CA LYS A 142 -2.55 -0.34 3.95
C LYS A 142 -2.23 -0.69 5.40
N LYS A 143 -1.46 0.18 6.07
CA LYS A 143 -0.96 -0.01 7.45
C LYS A 143 -1.80 0.71 8.49
#